data_AF-A0A3B9V275-F1
#
_entry.id   AF-A0A3B9V275-F1
#
_cell.length_a   1.000
_cell.length_b   1.000
_cell.length_c   1.000
_cell.angle_alpha   90.00
_cell.angle_beta   90.00
_cell.angle_gamma   90.00
#
_symmetry.space_group_name_H-M   'P 1'
#
loop_
_entity.id
_entity.type
_entity.pdbx_description
1 polymer ?
#
loop_
_entity_poly.entity_id
_entity_poly.type
_entity_poly.pdbx_seq_one_letter_code
_entity_poly.pdbx_strand_id
1 'polypeptide(L)'
;MLQSIEQHVDWVVACLEYLRKRDISEIEATPDAEVAWVAHNNEVANDHIRSSCTSWYIGGNIEGKPRVFMPYVGGFPVYVEKCNEIAANGYAGFSLGAVSA
;
A
#
# COMPACT_ATOMS: atom_id res chain seq x y z
N MET A 1 14.03 -7.37 3.73
CA MET A 1 13.78 -5.98 3.30
C MET A 1 14.16 -5.76 1.84
N LEU A 2 15.32 -6.23 1.36
CA LEU A 2 15.70 -6.07 -0.05
C LEU A 2 14.63 -6.59 -1.03
N GLN A 3 14.16 -7.83 -0.83
CA GLN A 3 13.10 -8.43 -1.65
C GLN A 3 11.81 -7.59 -1.71
N SER A 4 11.40 -6.97 -0.61
CA SER A 4 10.21 -6.11 -0.57
C SER A 4 10.43 -4.80 -1.30
N ILE A 5 11.64 -4.25 -1.22
CA ILE A 5 12.04 -3.06 -1.97
C ILE A 5 12.01 -3.35 -3.47
N GLU A 6 12.63 -4.46 -3.89
CA GLU A 6 12.63 -4.89 -5.29
C GLU A 6 11.20 -5.06 -5.82
N GLN A 7 10.34 -5.73 -5.06
CA GLN A 7 8.96 -5.92 -5.48
C GLN A 7 8.17 -4.60 -5.57
N HIS A 8 8.37 -3.63 -4.67
CA HIS A 8 7.74 -2.31 -4.81
C HIS A 8 8.24 -1.59 -6.07
N VAL A 9 9.54 -1.65 -6.35
CA VAL A 9 10.13 -1.02 -7.54
C VAL A 9 9.55 -1.65 -8.81
N ASP A 10 9.53 -2.98 -8.89
CA ASP A 10 9.00 -3.70 -10.04
C ASP A 10 7.51 -3.38 -10.28
N TRP A 11 6.71 -3.35 -9.21
CA TRP A 11 5.28 -3.02 -9.30
C TRP A 11 5.05 -1.57 -9.77
N VAL A 12 5.81 -0.61 -9.23
CA VAL A 12 5.71 0.80 -9.63
C VAL A 12 6.17 0.99 -11.08
N VAL A 13 7.25 0.33 -11.50
CA VAL A 13 7.73 0.41 -12.89
C VAL A 13 6.69 -0.16 -13.85
N ALA A 14 6.11 -1.33 -13.55
CA ALA A 14 5.05 -1.94 -14.36
C ALA A 14 3.80 -1.03 -14.42
N CYS A 15 3.45 -0.36 -13.33
CA CYS A 15 2.41 0.67 -13.29
C CYS A 15 2.70 1.83 -14.23
N LEU A 16 3.88 2.42 -14.14
CA LEU A 16 4.26 3.54 -15.01
C LEU A 16 4.27 3.15 -16.49
N GLU A 17 4.70 1.94 -16.82
CA GLU A 17 4.59 1.42 -18.19
C GLU A 17 3.14 1.25 -18.64
N TYR A 18 2.28 0.72 -17.78
CA TYR A 18 0.85 0.54 -18.08
C TYR A 18 0.18 1.87 -18.43
N LEU A 19 0.46 2.91 -17.64
CA LEU A 19 -0.07 4.26 -17.81
C LEU A 19 0.44 4.90 -19.10
N ARG A 20 1.76 4.83 -19.35
CA ARG A 20 2.39 5.35 -20.58
C ARG A 20 1.85 4.70 -21.85
N LYS A 21 1.66 3.38 -21.84
CA LYS A 21 1.10 2.64 -23.00
C LYS A 21 -0.36 3.02 -23.32
N ARG A 22 -1.02 3.77 -22.44
CA ARG A 22 -2.44 4.13 -22.51
C ARG A 22 -2.68 5.64 -22.47
N ASP A 23 -1.63 6.45 -22.57
CA ASP A 23 -1.70 7.92 -22.50
C ASP A 23 -2.41 8.45 -21.23
N ILE A 24 -2.23 7.73 -20.10
CA ILE A 24 -2.73 8.13 -18.78
C ILE A 24 -1.63 8.93 -18.09
N SER A 25 -1.92 10.16 -17.67
CA SER A 25 -0.96 11.06 -17.03
C SER A 25 -1.03 11.06 -15.51
N GLU A 26 -2.16 10.63 -14.94
CA GLU A 26 -2.41 10.71 -13.51
C GLU A 26 -2.93 9.38 -12.98
N ILE A 27 -2.42 9.01 -11.80
CA ILE A 27 -2.90 7.89 -11.00
C ILE A 27 -2.95 8.33 -9.55
N GLU A 28 -4.09 8.16 -8.89
CA GLU A 28 -4.27 8.52 -7.48
C GLU A 28 -5.14 7.47 -6.80
N ALA A 29 -4.75 7.04 -5.60
CA ALA A 29 -5.57 6.11 -4.83
C ALA A 29 -6.88 6.81 -4.44
N THR A 30 -8.02 6.12 -4.55
CA THR A 30 -9.27 6.71 -4.11
C THR A 30 -9.29 6.79 -2.57
N PRO A 31 -9.94 7.81 -1.97
CA PRO A 31 -10.05 7.90 -0.51
C PRO A 31 -10.64 6.63 0.13
N ASP A 32 -11.62 6.01 -0.52
CA ASP A 32 -12.22 4.77 -0.04
C ASP A 32 -11.24 3.59 -0.06
N ALA A 33 -10.38 3.50 -1.09
CA ALA A 33 -9.35 2.46 -1.17
C ALA A 33 -8.29 2.64 -0.10
N GLU A 34 -7.88 3.89 0.20
CA GLU A 34 -6.95 4.19 1.29
C GLU A 34 -7.55 3.81 2.65
N VAL A 35 -8.79 4.20 2.92
CA VAL A 35 -9.50 3.87 4.17
C VAL A 35 -9.63 2.36 4.32
N ALA A 36 -10.02 1.65 3.26
CA ALA A 36 -10.11 0.19 3.27
C ALA A 36 -8.76 -0.48 3.52
N TRP A 37 -7.68 0.03 2.92
CA TRP A 37 -6.33 -0.47 3.14
C TRP A 37 -5.87 -0.27 4.59
N VAL A 38 -6.14 0.89 5.18
CA VAL A 38 -5.83 1.18 6.59
C VAL A 38 -6.64 0.25 7.52
N ALA A 39 -7.92 0.04 7.24
CA ALA A 39 -8.76 -0.87 8.02
C ALA A 39 -8.20 -2.31 7.99
N HIS A 40 -7.87 -2.82 6.80
CA HIS A 40 -7.23 -4.12 6.61
C HIS A 40 -5.90 -4.21 7.34
N ASN A 41 -5.04 -3.19 7.24
CA ASN A 41 -3.75 -3.18 7.92
C ASN A 41 -3.90 -3.24 9.45
N ASN A 42 -4.89 -2.54 10.01
CA ASN A 42 -5.21 -2.60 11.43
C ASN A 42 -5.76 -3.97 11.83
N GLU A 43 -6.61 -4.59 11.01
CA GLU A 43 -7.15 -5.93 11.25
C GLU A 43 -6.03 -6.97 11.34
N VAL A 44 -5.15 -7.04 10.34
CA VAL A 44 -4.03 -8.00 10.35
C VAL A 44 -3.01 -7.73 11.46
N ALA A 45 -2.94 -6.48 11.95
CA ALA A 45 -2.04 -6.11 13.03
C ALA A 45 -2.62 -6.35 14.42
N ASN A 46 -3.95 -6.46 14.58
CA ASN A 46 -4.62 -6.40 15.88
C ASN A 46 -4.09 -7.43 16.89
N ASP A 47 -3.96 -8.69 16.47
CA ASP A 47 -3.51 -9.79 17.34
C ASP A 47 -2.00 -10.04 17.28
N HIS A 48 -1.24 -9.16 16.63
CA HIS A 48 0.19 -9.31 16.49
C HIS A 48 0.94 -8.82 17.75
N ILE A 49 1.88 -9.61 18.28
CA ILE A 49 2.67 -9.25 19.49
C ILE A 49 3.41 -7.90 19.38
N ARG A 50 3.73 -7.47 18.15
CA ARG A 50 4.38 -6.18 17.88
C ARG A 50 3.44 -4.98 18.03
N SER A 51 2.13 -5.22 18.05
CA SER A 51 1.09 -4.22 18.27
C SER A 51 0.83 -4.00 19.76
N SER A 52 1.12 -4.98 20.61
CA SER A 52 0.92 -4.89 22.07
C SER A 52 2.08 -4.26 22.84
N CYS A 53 3.21 -3.97 22.18
CA CYS A 53 4.39 -3.38 22.81
C CYS A 53 4.70 -1.98 22.30
N THR A 54 5.11 -1.08 23.20
CA THR A 54 5.55 0.27 22.83
C THR A 54 6.84 0.19 22.02
N SER A 55 6.73 0.56 20.75
CA SER A 55 7.83 0.61 19.81
C SER A 55 7.60 1.70 18.77
N TRP A 56 8.61 1.94 17.94
CA TRP A 56 8.48 2.85 16.80
C TRP A 56 7.50 2.34 15.74
N TYR A 57 7.20 1.03 15.67
CA TYR A 57 6.22 0.46 14.74
C TYR A 57 4.81 1.01 14.96
N ILE A 58 4.47 1.30 16.21
CA ILE A 58 3.19 1.85 16.60
C ILE A 58 3.28 3.34 16.95
N GLY A 59 4.35 4.02 16.55
CA GLY A 59 4.57 5.44 16.87
C GLY A 59 4.74 5.75 18.35
N GLY A 60 4.92 4.74 19.22
CA GLY A 60 4.97 4.91 20.67
C GLY A 60 6.27 5.50 21.20
N ASN A 61 7.22 5.85 20.33
CA ASN A 61 8.52 6.40 20.65
C ASN A 61 8.57 7.93 20.69
N ILE A 62 7.49 8.63 20.30
CA ILE A 62 7.40 10.09 20.28
C ILE A 62 6.12 10.51 21.02
N GLU A 63 6.26 11.37 22.01
CA GLU A 63 5.12 11.93 22.74
C GLU A 63 4.21 12.75 21.80
N GLY A 64 2.90 12.54 21.91
CA GLY A 64 1.92 13.19 21.03
C GLY A 64 1.79 12.59 19.62
N LYS A 65 2.65 11.64 19.21
CA LYS A 65 2.51 10.98 17.90
C LYS A 65 1.33 9.99 17.92
N PRO A 66 0.46 9.97 16.88
CA PRO A 66 -0.60 8.99 16.77
C PRO A 66 -0.07 7.55 16.83
N ARG A 67 -0.78 6.69 17.57
CA ARG A 67 -0.42 5.28 17.73
C ARG A 67 -1.16 4.41 16.74
N VAL A 68 -0.52 4.15 15.59
CA VAL A 68 -1.02 3.29 14.51
C VAL A 68 0.08 2.34 14.10
N PHE A 69 -0.25 1.07 13.86
CA PHE A 69 0.72 0.08 13.38
C PHE A 69 1.07 0.37 11.91
N MET A 70 2.27 0.86 11.64
CA MET A 70 2.64 1.36 10.31
C MET A 70 3.01 0.26 9.28
N PRO A 71 3.75 -0.81 9.63
CA PRO A 71 4.08 -1.85 8.65
C PRO A 71 2.89 -2.74 8.33
N TYR A 72 2.93 -3.39 7.16
CA TYR A 72 2.03 -4.50 6.86
C TYR A 72 2.57 -5.81 7.46
N VAL A 73 1.77 -6.49 8.28
CA VAL A 73 2.14 -7.76 8.96
C VAL A 73 1.36 -8.98 8.49
N GLY A 74 0.50 -8.85 7.47
CA GLY A 74 -0.21 -9.99 6.88
C GLY A 74 0.68 -10.96 6.08
N GLY A 75 1.97 -10.65 5.96
CA GLY A 75 2.97 -11.50 5.29
C GLY A 75 3.28 -11.06 3.86
N PHE A 76 4.53 -11.24 3.45
CA PHE A 76 5.01 -10.81 2.14
C PHE A 76 4.26 -11.45 0.96
N PRO A 77 3.99 -12.77 0.92
CA PRO A 77 3.25 -13.38 -0.19
C PRO A 77 1.85 -12.80 -0.39
N VAL A 78 1.11 -12.58 0.71
CA VAL A 78 -0.24 -11.99 0.69
C VAL A 78 -0.21 -10.55 0.18
N TYR A 79 0.81 -9.78 0.57
CA TYR A 79 1.03 -8.43 0.06
C TYR A 79 1.25 -8.42 -1.46
N VAL A 80 2.13 -9.30 -1.95
CA VAL A 80 2.42 -9.43 -3.39
C VAL A 80 1.19 -9.87 -4.17
N GLU A 81 0.43 -10.84 -3.65
CA GLU A 81 -0.82 -11.28 -4.25
C GLU A 81 -1.80 -10.11 -4.41
N LYS A 82 -1.96 -9.29 -3.36
CA LYS A 82 -2.84 -8.12 -3.42
C LYS A 82 -2.38 -7.08 -4.45
N CYS A 83 -1.08 -6.79 -4.51
CA CYS A 83 -0.51 -5.91 -5.53
C CYS A 83 -0.78 -6.42 -6.95
N ASN A 84 -0.60 -7.72 -7.17
CA ASN A 84 -0.83 -8.35 -8.48
C ASN A 84 -2.31 -8.34 -8.85
N GLU A 85 -3.21 -8.62 -7.90
CA GLU A 85 -4.66 -8.52 -8.09
C GLU A 85 -5.08 -7.11 -8.54
N ILE A 86 -4.59 -6.07 -7.85
CA ILE A 86 -4.86 -4.68 -8.19
C ILE A 86 -4.39 -4.35 -9.61
N ALA A 87 -3.14 -4.70 -9.95
CA ALA A 87 -2.58 -4.43 -11.27
C ALA A 87 -3.31 -5.19 -12.39
N ALA A 88 -3.66 -6.46 -12.16
CA ALA A 88 -4.41 -7.28 -13.11
C ALA A 88 -5.82 -6.73 -13.38
N ASN A 89 -6.42 -6.09 -12.38
CA ASN A 89 -7.74 -5.46 -12.47
C ASN A 89 -7.68 -3.99 -12.92
N GLY A 90 -6.64 -3.60 -13.66
CA GLY A 90 -6.52 -2.25 -14.22
C GLY A 90 -6.28 -1.17 -13.16
N TYR A 91 -5.54 -1.50 -12.10
CA TYR A 91 -5.29 -0.64 -10.94
C TYR A 91 -6.56 -0.30 -10.17
N ALA A 92 -7.36 -1.33 -9.86
CA ALA A 92 -8.57 -1.18 -9.05
C ALA A 92 -8.28 -0.49 -7.70
N GLY A 93 -9.13 0.48 -7.34
CA GLY A 93 -8.89 1.35 -6.17
C GLY A 93 -8.10 2.62 -6.49
N PHE A 94 -7.72 2.85 -7.75
CA PHE A 94 -7.12 4.09 -8.22
C PHE A 94 -8.02 4.79 -9.25
N SER A 95 -8.03 6.13 -9.18
CA SER A 95 -8.52 7.00 -10.24
C SER A 95 -7.41 7.21 -11.27
N LEU A 96 -7.74 7.01 -12.55
CA LEU A 96 -6.82 7.19 -13.67
C LEU A 96 -7.27 8.38 -14.53
N GLY A 97 -6.42 9.41 -14.65
CA GLY A 97 -6.71 10.65 -15.39
C GLY A 97 -5.97 10.72 -16.72
N ALA A 98 -6.65 11.23 -17.76
CA ALA A 98 -6.06 11.43 -19.08
C ALA A 98 -5.25 12.74 -19.16
N VAL A 99 -4.32 12.79 -20.12
CA VAL A 99 -3.60 14.02 -20.48
C VAL A 99 -4.62 15.09 -20.88
N SER A 100 -4.65 16.20 -20.14
CA SER A 100 -5.34 17.40 -20.62
C SER A 100 -4.57 17.93 -21.83
N ALA A 101 -5.22 17.93 -23.01
CA ALA A 101 -4.65 18.41 -24.27
C ALA A 101 -4.33 19.91 -24.25
#